data_AF-A0A8B6CLX7-F1
#
_entry.id   AF-A0A8B6CLX7-F1
#
_cell.length_a   1.000
_cell.length_b   1.000
_cell.length_c   1.000
_cell.angle_alpha   90.00
_cell.angle_beta   90.00
_cell.angle_gamma   90.00
#
_symmetry.space_group_name_H-M   'P 1'
#
loop_
_entity.id
_entity.type
_entity.pdbx_description
1 polymer ?
#
loop_
_entity_poly.entity_id
_entity_poly.type
_entity_poly.pdbx_seq_one_letter_code
_entity_poly.pdbx_strand_id
1 'polypeptide(L)'
;MGKFMKTGKVVLVLNGRFAGRKAVIVKNYDEGTTEKPYGHALVAGIDRYPRKITKSMGKKKQKDRSKLKSFLKIYNFNHLMPTRYSVDVNLDKATVNKDAFRDPALKRKARKDAKAKFEEK
;
A
#
# COMPACT_ATOMS: atom_id res chain seq x y z
N MET A 1 14.12 -2.69 -23.30
CA MET A 1 12.93 -2.03 -22.72
C MET A 1 13.09 -1.97 -21.21
N GLY A 2 12.92 -0.80 -20.57
CA GLY A 2 13.19 -0.65 -19.13
C GLY A 2 12.05 -1.19 -18.25
N LYS A 3 12.39 -1.84 -17.12
CA LYS A 3 11.40 -2.28 -16.12
C LYS A 3 10.68 -1.08 -15.51
N PHE A 4 9.35 -1.06 -15.53
CA PHE A 4 8.53 0.06 -15.03
C PHE A 4 7.85 -0.22 -13.67
N MET A 5 7.79 -1.49 -13.25
CA MET A 5 7.32 -1.89 -11.92
C MET A 5 8.45 -1.70 -10.90
N LYS A 6 8.56 -0.48 -10.38
CA LYS A 6 9.61 -0.08 -9.40
C LYS A 6 8.99 0.33 -8.07
N THR A 7 9.78 0.34 -7.01
CA THR A 7 9.40 0.94 -5.72
C THR A 7 8.91 2.38 -5.92
N GLY A 8 7.87 2.76 -5.19
CA GLY A 8 7.24 4.09 -5.27
C GLY A 8 6.24 4.25 -6.42
N LYS A 9 6.10 3.26 -7.31
CA LYS A 9 5.06 3.28 -8.35
C LYS A 9 3.68 2.97 -7.76
N VAL A 10 2.69 3.72 -8.22
CA VAL A 10 1.29 3.48 -7.89
C VAL A 10 0.75 2.40 -8.80
N VAL A 11 0.09 1.43 -8.19
CA VAL A 11 -0.56 0.30 -8.86
C VAL A 11 -2.01 0.21 -8.42
N LEU A 12 -2.85 -0.34 -9.29
CA LEU A 12 -4.24 -0.65 -8.97
C LEU A 12 -4.37 -2.16 -8.81
N VAL A 13 -4.95 -2.59 -7.69
CA VAL A 13 -5.14 -4.02 -7.40
C VAL A 13 -6.34 -4.53 -8.18
N LEU A 14 -6.15 -5.60 -8.96
CA LEU A 14 -7.20 -6.17 -9.79
C LEU A 14 -7.98 -7.27 -9.05
N ASN A 15 -7.30 -8.11 -8.27
CA ASN A 15 -7.90 -9.32 -7.69
C ASN A 15 -7.87 -9.38 -6.15
N GLY A 16 -8.81 -10.16 -5.60
CA GLY A 16 -8.92 -10.47 -4.17
C GLY A 16 -9.60 -9.38 -3.34
N ARG A 17 -9.51 -9.48 -2.00
CA ARG A 17 -10.21 -8.60 -1.03
C ARG A 17 -10.07 -7.09 -1.28
N PHE A 18 -8.93 -6.65 -1.83
CA PHE A 18 -8.63 -5.24 -2.06
C PHE A 18 -8.69 -4.87 -3.55
N ALA A 19 -9.42 -5.63 -4.37
CA ALA A 19 -9.67 -5.27 -5.77
C ALA A 19 -10.24 -3.84 -5.89
N GLY A 20 -9.82 -3.12 -6.93
CA GLY A 20 -10.16 -1.71 -7.16
C GLY A 20 -9.45 -0.71 -6.26
N ARG A 21 -8.62 -1.16 -5.30
CA ARG A 21 -7.85 -0.26 -4.43
C ARG A 21 -6.52 0.12 -5.05
N LYS A 22 -6.15 1.37 -4.87
CA LYS A 22 -4.83 1.94 -5.17
C LYS A 22 -3.83 1.53 -4.09
N ALA A 23 -2.64 1.17 -4.52
CA ALA A 23 -1.51 0.82 -3.67
C ALA A 23 -0.20 1.34 -4.24
N VAL A 24 0.83 1.36 -3.41
CA VAL A 24 2.21 1.72 -3.77
C VAL A 24 3.09 0.49 -3.62
N ILE A 25 3.96 0.25 -4.59
CA ILE A 25 4.98 -0.80 -4.51
C ILE A 25 6.03 -0.38 -3.49
N VAL A 26 6.18 -1.17 -2.43
CA VAL A 26 7.23 -0.96 -1.40
C VAL A 26 8.51 -1.67 -1.82
N LYS A 27 8.37 -2.94 -2.25
CA LYS A 27 9.50 -3.75 -2.71
C LYS A 27 9.04 -4.70 -3.80
N ASN A 28 9.77 -4.72 -4.92
CA ASN A 28 9.57 -5.63 -6.03
C ASN A 28 10.48 -6.86 -5.91
N TYR A 29 9.98 -8.00 -6.37
CA TYR A 29 10.69 -9.28 -6.47
C TYR A 29 10.46 -9.82 -7.87
N ASP A 30 11.25 -9.36 -8.83
CA ASP A 30 10.99 -9.63 -10.25
C ASP A 30 11.23 -11.10 -10.61
N GLU A 31 12.27 -11.70 -10.03
CA GLU A 31 12.69 -13.10 -10.26
C GLU A 31 12.02 -14.08 -9.29
N GLY A 32 11.10 -13.59 -8.45
CA GLY A 32 10.48 -14.39 -7.39
C GLY A 32 11.38 -14.58 -6.18
N THR A 33 11.00 -15.52 -5.32
CA THR A 33 11.72 -15.94 -4.11
C THR A 33 11.49 -17.44 -3.87
N THR A 34 12.26 -18.07 -2.98
CA THR A 34 12.11 -19.50 -2.66
C THR A 34 10.68 -19.91 -2.32
N GLU A 35 9.93 -19.08 -1.59
CA GLU A 35 8.52 -19.35 -1.25
C GLU A 35 7.54 -19.15 -2.42
N LYS A 36 7.91 -18.30 -3.39
CA LYS A 36 7.04 -17.84 -4.49
C LYS A 36 7.89 -17.65 -5.75
N PRO A 37 7.93 -18.65 -6.66
CA PRO A 37 8.84 -18.63 -7.80
C PRO A 37 8.43 -17.60 -8.89
N TYR A 38 7.24 -17.01 -8.79
CA TYR A 38 6.75 -16.00 -9.74
C TYR A 38 7.08 -14.57 -9.29
N GLY A 39 7.13 -13.65 -10.25
CA GLY A 39 7.29 -12.22 -10.01
C GLY A 39 6.17 -11.62 -9.15
N HIS A 40 6.54 -10.94 -8.07
CA HIS A 40 5.58 -10.36 -7.12
C HIS A 40 6.10 -9.09 -6.46
N ALA A 41 5.19 -8.33 -5.86
CA ALA A 41 5.53 -7.13 -5.09
C ALA A 41 4.88 -7.15 -3.71
N LEU A 42 5.62 -6.61 -2.74
CA LEU A 42 5.05 -6.13 -1.49
C LEU A 42 4.44 -4.74 -1.75
N VAL A 43 3.13 -4.61 -1.49
CA VAL A 43 2.41 -3.36 -1.67
C VAL A 43 1.81 -2.88 -0.35
N ALA A 44 1.82 -1.55 -0.18
CA ALA A 44 1.07 -0.85 0.84
C ALA A 44 -0.03 -0.05 0.15
N GLY A 45 -1.28 -0.24 0.54
CA GLY A 45 -2.42 0.40 -0.12
C GLY A 45 -3.48 0.92 0.84
N ILE A 46 -4.49 1.56 0.25
CA ILE A 46 -5.58 2.19 1.00
C ILE A 46 -6.84 1.32 0.89
N ASP A 47 -7.27 0.75 2.01
CA ASP A 47 -8.51 -0.03 2.14
C ASP A 47 -9.72 0.92 2.24
N ARG A 48 -9.62 1.91 3.14
CA ARG A 48 -10.63 2.95 3.31
C ARG A 48 -10.03 4.31 2.96
N TYR A 49 -10.52 4.88 1.88
CA TYR A 49 -10.17 6.23 1.46
C TYR A 49 -10.74 7.29 2.40
N PRO A 50 -10.06 8.45 2.54
CA PRO A 50 -10.64 9.61 3.18
C PRO A 50 -11.89 10.07 2.42
N ARG A 51 -12.86 10.61 3.16
CA ARG A 51 -14.12 11.11 2.60
C ARG A 51 -13.98 12.60 2.26
N LYS A 52 -14.72 13.06 1.25
CA LYS A 52 -14.77 14.49 0.89
C LYS A 52 -15.14 15.36 2.10
N ILE A 53 -14.39 16.44 2.29
CA ILE A 53 -14.62 17.47 3.31
C ILE A 53 -15.21 18.71 2.64
N THR A 54 -16.14 19.38 3.32
CA THR A 54 -16.73 20.66 2.90
C THR A 54 -16.51 21.70 3.99
N LYS A 55 -16.49 22.98 3.61
CA LYS A 55 -16.21 24.11 4.51
C LYS A 55 -17.19 24.21 5.69
N SER A 56 -18.45 23.78 5.51
CA SER A 56 -19.50 23.78 6.53
C SER A 56 -19.33 22.75 7.65
N MET A 57 -18.42 21.78 7.51
CA MET A 57 -18.25 20.73 8.52
C MET A 57 -17.46 21.25 9.74
N GLY A 58 -17.89 20.90 10.95
CA GLY A 58 -17.11 21.17 12.16
C GLY A 58 -15.79 20.37 12.22
N LYS A 59 -14.79 20.91 12.94
CA LYS A 59 -13.42 20.36 13.03
C LYS A 59 -13.38 18.86 13.40
N LYS A 60 -14.26 18.41 14.30
CA LYS A 60 -14.37 16.98 14.70
C LYS A 60 -14.74 16.09 13.51
N LYS A 61 -15.76 16.48 12.73
CA LYS A 61 -16.23 15.74 11.56
C LYS A 61 -15.21 15.74 10.43
N GLN A 62 -14.48 16.85 10.27
CA GLN A 62 -13.36 16.91 9.32
C GLN A 62 -12.27 15.90 9.68
N LYS A 63 -11.81 15.90 10.94
CA LYS A 63 -10.81 14.95 11.44
C LYS A 63 -11.24 13.49 11.23
N ASP A 64 -12.49 13.16 11.51
CA ASP A 64 -12.99 11.80 11.32
C ASP A 64 -13.10 11.38 9.84
N ARG A 65 -13.33 12.34 8.92
CA ARG A 65 -13.38 12.09 7.48
C ARG A 65 -12.01 11.98 6.82
N SER A 66 -10.98 12.63 7.37
CA SER A 66 -9.59 12.49 6.90
C SER A 66 -8.96 11.15 7.26
N LYS A 67 -9.49 10.44 8.27
CA LYS A 67 -8.95 9.14 8.69
C LYS A 67 -9.00 8.13 7.55
N LEU A 68 -7.88 7.45 7.33
CA LEU A 68 -7.77 6.35 6.38
C LEU A 68 -7.48 5.00 7.07
N LYS A 69 -7.66 3.93 6.31
CA LYS A 69 -7.26 2.58 6.71
C LYS A 69 -6.33 2.02 5.65
N SER A 70 -5.11 1.66 6.06
CA SER A 70 -4.10 1.05 5.20
C SER A 70 -4.20 -0.48 5.22
N PHE A 71 -3.67 -1.12 4.18
CA PHE A 71 -3.40 -2.54 4.13
C PHE A 71 -2.00 -2.82 3.60
N LEU A 72 -1.51 -4.00 3.94
CA LEU A 72 -0.22 -4.53 3.51
C LEU A 72 -0.44 -5.94 2.98
N LYS A 73 0.04 -6.21 1.77
CA LYS A 73 -0.11 -7.51 1.12
C LYS A 73 0.95 -7.74 0.06
N ILE A 74 1.26 -9.01 -0.17
CA ILE A 74 2.09 -9.45 -1.29
C ILE A 74 1.17 -9.84 -2.44
N TYR A 75 1.41 -9.28 -3.63
CA TYR A 75 0.64 -9.56 -4.84
C TYR A 75 1.55 -10.05 -5.96
N ASN A 76 1.08 -11.06 -6.69
CA ASN A 76 1.61 -11.38 -8.01
C ASN A 76 1.42 -10.16 -8.94
N PHE A 77 2.39 -9.89 -9.82
CA PHE A 77 2.27 -8.80 -10.80
C PHE A 77 1.05 -8.91 -11.70
N ASN A 78 0.59 -10.11 -12.05
CA ASN A 78 -0.63 -10.29 -12.86
C ASN A 78 -1.89 -9.74 -12.17
N HIS A 79 -1.87 -9.59 -10.84
CA HIS A 79 -2.97 -9.03 -10.06
C HIS A 79 -2.85 -7.52 -9.84
N LEU A 80 -1.87 -6.87 -10.47
CA LEU A 80 -1.59 -5.46 -10.36
C LEU A 80 -1.63 -4.81 -11.73
N MET A 81 -2.39 -3.73 -11.86
CA MET A 81 -2.33 -2.85 -13.02
C MET A 81 -1.33 -1.72 -12.73
N PRO A 82 -0.22 -1.60 -13.48
CA PRO A 82 0.69 -0.47 -13.37
C PRO A 82 -0.01 0.83 -13.77
N THR A 83 0.30 1.93 -13.08
CA THR A 83 -0.16 3.26 -13.48
C THR A 83 1.03 4.18 -13.77
N ARG A 84 0.76 5.29 -14.46
CA ARG A 84 1.77 6.33 -14.75
C ARG A 84 2.31 6.97 -13.46
N TYR A 85 1.50 7.03 -12.41
CA TYR A 85 1.77 7.80 -11.20
C TYR A 85 2.84 7.16 -10.33
N SER A 86 3.64 8.00 -9.69
CA SER A 86 4.60 7.66 -8.64
C SER A 86 4.34 8.52 -7.43
N VAL A 87 4.50 7.95 -6.25
CA VAL A 87 4.43 8.67 -4.98
C VAL A 87 5.66 8.29 -4.18
N ASP A 88 6.40 9.31 -3.76
CA ASP A 88 7.51 9.12 -2.83
C ASP A 88 6.97 9.10 -1.40
N VAL A 89 6.72 7.88 -0.91
CA VAL A 89 6.38 7.64 0.49
C VAL A 89 7.56 6.94 1.12
N ASN A 90 8.25 7.64 2.02
CA ASN A 90 9.29 7.08 2.87
C ASN A 90 8.67 6.14 3.90
N LEU A 91 8.29 4.95 3.44
CA LEU A 91 7.90 3.82 4.28
C LEU A 91 9.17 3.21 4.86
N ASP A 92 9.16 2.98 6.17
CA ASP A 92 10.29 2.34 6.84
C ASP A 92 10.42 0.89 6.37
N LYS A 93 11.50 0.62 5.62
CA LYS A 93 11.79 -0.69 5.04
C LYS A 93 12.08 -1.74 6.11
N ALA A 94 12.42 -1.34 7.34
CA ALA A 94 12.63 -2.26 8.45
C ALA A 94 11.29 -2.79 9.01
N THR A 95 10.26 -1.96 9.05
CA THR A 95 8.93 -2.36 9.56
C THR A 95 8.01 -2.90 8.46
N VAL A 96 8.12 -2.37 7.24
CA VAL A 96 7.28 -2.74 6.09
C VAL A 96 8.03 -3.74 5.19
N ASN A 97 8.22 -4.95 5.69
CA ASN A 97 8.94 -6.03 5.01
C ASN A 97 8.12 -7.33 4.91
N LYS A 98 8.73 -8.39 4.37
CA LYS A 98 8.11 -9.74 4.29
C LYS A 98 7.93 -10.38 5.68
N ASP A 99 8.82 -10.10 6.62
CA ASP A 99 8.77 -10.69 7.97
C ASP A 99 7.57 -10.16 8.78
N ALA A 100 7.07 -8.97 8.46
CA ALA A 100 5.85 -8.42 9.03
C ALA A 100 4.62 -9.31 8.81
N PHE A 101 4.67 -10.30 7.91
CA PHE A 101 3.58 -11.26 7.69
C PHE A 101 3.66 -12.51 8.58
N ARG A 102 4.79 -12.76 9.28
CA ARG A 102 4.97 -13.92 10.16
C ARG A 102 4.15 -13.81 11.45
N ASP A 103 4.07 -12.60 12.01
CA ASP A 103 3.35 -12.32 13.25
C ASP A 103 2.22 -11.29 13.03
N PRO A 104 0.97 -11.58 13.44
CA PRO A 104 -0.12 -10.61 13.47
C PRO A 104 0.20 -9.28 14.16
N ALA A 105 1.02 -9.26 15.21
CA ALA A 105 1.41 -8.05 15.94
C ALA A 105 2.31 -7.14 15.08
N LEU A 106 3.34 -7.73 14.43
CA LEU A 106 4.21 -7.02 13.49
C LEU A 106 3.41 -6.48 12.30
N LYS A 107 2.47 -7.27 11.76
CA LYS A 107 1.56 -6.83 10.70
C LYS A 107 0.68 -5.65 11.11
N ARG A 108 0.28 -5.59 12.38
CA ARG A 108 -0.50 -4.47 12.93
C ARG A 108 0.37 -3.23 13.05
N LYS A 109 1.62 -3.37 13.50
CA LYS A 109 2.61 -2.27 13.59
C LYS A 109 2.91 -1.69 12.21
N ALA A 110 3.23 -2.52 11.23
CA ALA A 110 3.52 -2.09 9.86
C ALA A 110 2.33 -1.37 9.19
N ARG A 111 1.09 -1.84 9.43
CA ARG A 111 -0.10 -1.13 8.96
C ARG A 111 -0.27 0.24 9.62
N LYS A 112 0.01 0.35 10.93
CA LYS A 112 -0.10 1.61 11.66
C LYS A 112 0.91 2.63 11.15
N ASP A 113 2.13 2.19 10.86
CA ASP A 113 3.17 3.04 10.27
C ASP A 113 2.79 3.52 8.86
N ALA A 114 2.42 2.59 7.97
CA ALA A 114 1.96 2.93 6.63
C ALA A 114 0.74 3.87 6.65
N LYS A 115 -0.17 3.70 7.62
CA LYS A 115 -1.30 4.61 7.81
C LYS A 115 -0.83 6.03 8.13
N ALA A 116 0.07 6.18 9.11
CA ALA A 116 0.55 7.50 9.53
C ALA A 116 1.21 8.24 8.35
N LYS A 117 2.03 7.53 7.56
CA LYS A 117 2.67 8.10 6.37
C LYS A 117 1.71 8.47 5.25
N PHE A 118 0.61 7.73 5.08
CA PHE A 118 -0.44 8.09 4.14
C PHE A 118 -1.34 9.23 4.64
N GLU A 119 -1.46 9.47 5.95
CA GLU A 119 -2.23 10.60 6.50
C GLU A 119 -1.43 11.91 6.49
N GLU A 120 -0.10 11.82 6.48
CA GLU A 120 0.82 12.96 6.36
C GLU A 120 0.87 13.56 4.95
N LYS A 121 0.47 12.79 3.92
CA LYS A 121 0.46 13.17 2.51
C LYS A 121 -0.95 13.43 1.99
#